data_AF-A0A932ZEU1-F1
#
_entry.id   AF-A0A932ZEU1-F1
#
_cell.length_a   1.000
_cell.length_b   1.000
_cell.length_c   1.000
_cell.angle_alpha   90.00
_cell.angle_beta   90.00
_cell.angle_gamma   90.00
#
_symmetry.space_group_name_H-M   'P 1'
#
loop_
_entity.id
_entity.type
_entity.pdbx_description
1 polymer ?
#
loop_
_entity_poly.entity_id
_entity_poly.type
_entity_poly.pdbx_seq_one_letter_code
_entity_poly.pdbx_strand_id
1 'polypeptide(L)'
;MLRKNTIDPAKFNPQAGLPFELRLKDFELTMQDVYDFFFDVNTQLSAKGLERLDDMLRPAIMSGVLSDMLTASLAKHSRSLTENRYFNGHPDLIVKGVYADNKIRAGTEGVEIKTTRKSGGAVDTHGARDQWMCVFVYKVDNVTEPARNRQPMTFTEVYLGQVSIKDFRKNPRGELGTRTATLHRQGIEKLRANWIYRL
;
A
#
# COMPACT_ATOMS: atom_id res chain seq x y z
N MET A 1 7.76 26.33 -6.66
CA MET A 1 6.46 26.07 -6.00
C MET A 1 6.25 24.57 -6.03
N LEU A 2 5.88 23.96 -4.89
CA LEU A 2 5.60 22.53 -4.84
C LEU A 2 4.43 22.19 -5.76
N ARG A 3 4.49 21.03 -6.41
CA ARG A 3 3.43 20.55 -7.30
C ARG A 3 2.55 19.56 -6.54
N LYS A 4 1.23 19.76 -6.62
CA LYS A 4 0.24 18.80 -6.12
C LYS A 4 0.12 17.67 -7.13
N ASN A 5 0.24 16.42 -6.65
CA ASN A 5 0.06 15.26 -7.51
C ASN A 5 -1.44 14.94 -7.65
N THR A 6 -1.84 14.41 -8.79
CA THR A 6 -3.24 14.05 -9.08
C THR A 6 -3.29 12.66 -9.68
N ILE A 7 -4.24 11.85 -9.23
CA ILE A 7 -4.48 10.53 -9.79
C ILE A 7 -5.06 10.66 -11.20
N ASP A 8 -4.54 9.86 -12.15
CA ASP A 8 -5.07 9.78 -13.51
C ASP A 8 -6.12 8.65 -13.59
N PRO A 9 -7.43 8.96 -13.71
CA PRO A 9 -8.47 7.93 -13.76
C PRO A 9 -8.34 7.00 -14.98
N ALA A 10 -7.70 7.44 -16.07
CA ALA A 10 -7.51 6.64 -17.27
C ALA A 10 -6.49 5.50 -17.07
N LYS A 11 -5.73 5.53 -15.96
CA LYS A 11 -4.71 4.54 -15.61
C LYS A 11 -5.24 3.41 -14.74
N PHE A 12 -6.52 3.41 -14.41
CA PHE A 12 -7.18 2.27 -13.76
C PHE A 12 -7.55 1.18 -14.76
N ASN A 13 -7.49 -0.07 -14.30
CA ASN A 13 -7.95 -1.22 -15.06
C ASN A 13 -9.47 -1.41 -14.87
N PRO A 14 -10.33 -1.12 -15.86
CA PRO A 14 -11.76 -1.33 -15.74
C PRO A 14 -12.15 -2.82 -15.63
N GLN A 15 -11.24 -3.73 -15.95
CA GLN A 15 -11.46 -5.19 -15.90
C GLN A 15 -10.88 -5.85 -14.66
N ALA A 16 -10.42 -5.07 -13.67
CA ALA A 16 -9.88 -5.63 -12.43
C ALA A 16 -10.98 -6.33 -11.62
N GLY A 17 -10.70 -7.56 -11.18
CA GLY A 17 -11.55 -8.29 -10.24
C GLY A 17 -11.33 -7.76 -8.82
N LEU A 18 -12.30 -7.03 -8.28
CA LEU A 18 -12.20 -6.43 -6.95
C LEU A 18 -12.95 -7.28 -5.90
N PRO A 19 -12.28 -7.80 -4.88
CA PRO A 19 -12.93 -8.55 -3.81
C PRO A 19 -13.69 -7.62 -2.87
N PHE A 20 -14.59 -8.20 -2.07
CA PHE A 20 -15.26 -7.51 -0.97
C PHE A 20 -15.98 -6.22 -1.38
N GLU A 21 -16.62 -6.16 -2.56
CA GLU A 21 -17.33 -4.97 -3.03
C GLU A 21 -16.46 -3.69 -3.14
N LEU A 22 -15.13 -3.85 -3.21
CA LEU A 22 -14.24 -2.73 -3.50
C LEU A 22 -14.50 -2.18 -4.90
N ARG A 23 -14.31 -0.88 -5.06
CA ARG A 23 -14.50 -0.16 -6.32
C ARG A 23 -13.20 0.52 -6.71
N LEU A 24 -12.96 0.69 -8.01
CA LEU A 24 -11.82 1.49 -8.50
C LEU A 24 -11.81 2.90 -7.89
N LYS A 25 -13.00 3.47 -7.66
CA LYS A 25 -13.15 4.77 -7.00
C LYS A 25 -12.61 4.80 -5.57
N ASP A 26 -12.66 3.69 -4.84
CA ASP A 26 -12.10 3.61 -3.49
C ASP A 26 -10.59 3.81 -3.55
N PHE A 27 -9.89 3.18 -4.50
CA PHE A 27 -8.46 3.38 -4.73
C PHE A 27 -8.11 4.79 -5.20
N GLU A 28 -8.88 5.35 -6.13
CA GLU A 28 -8.67 6.72 -6.63
C GLU A 28 -8.69 7.73 -5.48
N LEU A 29 -9.73 7.67 -4.64
CA LEU A 29 -9.88 8.57 -3.50
C LEU A 29 -8.81 8.31 -2.43
N THR A 30 -8.47 7.04 -2.18
CA THR A 30 -7.42 6.67 -1.23
C THR A 30 -6.05 7.21 -1.63
N MET A 31 -5.66 7.03 -2.89
CA MET A 31 -4.37 7.50 -3.37
C MET A 31 -4.33 9.04 -3.43
N GLN A 32 -5.45 9.69 -3.76
CA GLN A 32 -5.55 11.15 -3.75
C GLN A 32 -5.47 11.73 -2.33
N ASP A 33 -6.10 11.11 -1.32
CA ASP A 33 -5.97 11.52 0.09
C ASP A 33 -4.49 11.55 0.52
N VAL A 34 -3.69 10.56 0.09
CA VAL A 34 -2.25 10.52 0.39
C VAL A 34 -1.49 11.63 -0.34
N TYR A 35 -1.78 11.87 -1.63
CA TYR A 35 -1.16 12.97 -2.37
C TYR A 35 -1.47 14.35 -1.76
N ASP A 36 -2.71 14.55 -1.32
CA ASP A 36 -3.16 15.77 -0.68
C ASP A 36 -2.42 16.00 0.63
N PHE A 37 -2.30 14.96 1.47
CA PHE A 37 -1.52 15.01 2.71
C PHE A 37 -0.05 15.43 2.46
N PHE A 38 0.65 14.76 1.53
CA PHE A 38 2.05 15.09 1.26
C PHE A 38 2.20 16.50 0.69
N PHE A 39 1.28 16.94 -0.16
CA PHE A 39 1.29 18.30 -0.69
C PHE A 39 1.13 19.34 0.43
N ASP A 40 0.13 19.16 1.31
CA ASP A 40 -0.16 20.09 2.39
C ASP A 40 0.98 20.15 3.42
N VAL A 41 1.47 18.98 3.86
CA VAL A 41 2.59 18.89 4.81
C VAL A 41 3.85 19.50 4.23
N ASN A 42 4.23 19.13 3.00
CA ASN A 42 5.45 19.65 2.38
C ASN A 42 5.35 21.15 2.10
N THR A 43 4.16 21.68 1.80
CA THR A 43 3.93 23.12 1.66
C THR A 43 4.22 23.84 2.98
N GLN A 44 3.73 23.31 4.10
CA GLN A 44 3.97 23.89 5.42
C GLN A 44 5.44 23.77 5.86
N LEU A 45 6.09 22.64 5.59
CA LEU A 45 7.51 22.45 5.88
C LEU A 45 8.38 23.41 5.06
N SER A 46 8.13 23.50 3.75
CA SER A 46 8.87 24.39 2.86
C SER A 46 8.69 25.87 3.23
N ALA A 47 7.48 26.28 3.64
CA ALA A 47 7.23 27.65 4.13
C ALA A 47 8.05 28.00 5.39
N LYS A 48 8.48 26.99 6.16
CA LYS A 48 9.35 27.14 7.34
C LYS A 48 10.84 26.90 7.05
N GLY A 49 11.21 26.75 5.78
CA GLY A 49 12.59 26.45 5.39
C GLY A 49 13.06 25.03 5.74
N LEU A 50 12.12 24.11 5.98
CA LEU A 50 12.42 22.70 6.26
C LEU A 50 12.36 21.85 4.98
N GLU A 51 13.04 20.71 5.01
CA GLU A 51 12.99 19.69 3.95
C GLU A 51 11.59 19.07 3.84
N ARG A 52 11.29 18.43 2.70
CA ARG A 52 10.03 17.68 2.53
C ARG A 52 10.02 16.46 3.45
N LEU A 53 8.85 16.06 3.90
CA LEU A 53 8.66 14.88 4.74
C LEU A 53 9.27 13.63 4.09
N ASP A 54 9.02 13.44 2.79
CA ASP A 54 9.50 12.29 2.01
C ASP A 54 11.00 12.36 1.64
N ASP A 55 11.68 13.47 1.94
CA ASP A 55 13.15 13.57 1.94
C ASP A 55 13.74 13.15 3.30
N MET A 56 13.06 13.45 4.40
CA MET A 56 13.53 13.16 5.76
C MET A 56 13.31 11.70 6.19
N LEU A 57 12.29 11.03 5.66
CA LEU A 57 11.92 9.68 6.09
C LEU A 57 12.84 8.60 5.49
N ARG A 58 13.40 7.75 6.37
CA ARG A 58 14.07 6.51 5.94
C ARG A 58 13.07 5.63 5.17
N PRO A 59 13.49 4.89 4.12
CA PRO A 59 12.59 4.12 3.28
C PRO A 59 11.65 3.15 4.02
N ALA A 60 12.14 2.49 5.08
CA ALA A 60 11.33 1.57 5.89
C ALA A 60 10.20 2.30 6.65
N ILE A 61 10.48 3.50 7.18
CA ILE A 61 9.48 4.31 7.88
C ILE A 61 8.47 4.84 6.86
N MET A 62 8.94 5.33 5.71
CA MET A 62 8.07 5.81 4.63
C MET A 62 7.08 4.72 4.19
N SER A 63 7.54 3.47 4.03
CA SER A 63 6.66 2.35 3.65
C SER A 63 5.59 2.06 4.72
N GLY A 64 5.97 2.13 6.00
CA GLY A 64 5.04 2.00 7.12
C GLY A 64 3.99 3.11 7.15
N VAL A 65 4.42 4.38 7.11
CA VAL A 65 3.54 5.56 7.06
C VAL A 65 2.55 5.46 5.91
N LEU A 66 3.01 5.12 4.70
CA LEU A 66 2.12 4.97 3.56
C LEU A 66 1.13 3.82 3.77
N SER A 67 1.55 2.69 4.34
CA SER A 67 0.63 1.56 4.60
C SER A 67 -0.47 1.96 5.58
N ASP A 68 -0.13 2.65 6.67
CA ASP A 68 -1.12 3.12 7.66
C ASP A 68 -2.11 4.12 7.04
N MET A 69 -1.61 5.09 6.26
CA MET A 69 -2.46 6.07 5.58
C MET A 69 -3.39 5.42 4.55
N LEU A 70 -2.86 4.47 3.77
CA LEU A 70 -3.62 3.74 2.75
C LEU A 70 -4.70 2.86 3.40
N THR A 71 -4.37 2.17 4.49
CA THR A 71 -5.32 1.38 5.28
C THR A 71 -6.45 2.26 5.81
N ALA A 72 -6.13 3.35 6.53
CA ALA A 72 -7.14 4.24 7.09
C ALA A 72 -8.01 4.89 6.01
N SER A 73 -7.40 5.38 4.92
CA SER A 73 -8.16 6.02 3.85
C SER A 73 -8.99 5.02 3.03
N LEU A 74 -8.50 3.81 2.76
CA LEU A 74 -9.29 2.78 2.07
C LEU A 74 -10.45 2.29 2.92
N ALA A 75 -10.28 2.14 4.24
CA ALA A 75 -11.38 1.86 5.17
C ALA A 75 -12.44 2.96 5.17
N LYS A 76 -12.03 4.23 5.09
CA LYS A 76 -12.91 5.41 5.03
C LYS A 76 -13.78 5.41 3.76
N HIS A 77 -13.20 5.09 2.60
CA HIS A 77 -13.91 5.13 1.31
C HIS A 77 -14.68 3.84 1.01
N SER A 78 -14.23 2.71 1.54
CA SER A 78 -14.89 1.41 1.36
C SER A 78 -16.20 1.31 2.14
N ARG A 79 -17.24 0.81 1.46
CA ARG A 79 -18.53 0.52 2.09
C ARG A 79 -18.49 -0.74 2.95
N SER A 80 -17.66 -1.71 2.56
CA SER A 80 -17.62 -3.08 3.07
C SER A 80 -16.43 -3.37 4.00
N LEU A 81 -15.30 -2.70 3.82
CA LEU A 81 -14.10 -2.90 4.62
C LEU A 81 -13.99 -1.85 5.73
N THR A 82 -13.31 -2.23 6.82
CA THR A 82 -12.93 -1.37 7.95
C THR A 82 -11.53 -1.77 8.41
N GLU A 83 -10.85 -0.85 9.11
CA GLU A 83 -9.59 -1.18 9.79
C GLU A 83 -9.79 -2.29 10.82
N ASN A 84 -8.83 -3.21 10.89
CA ASN A 84 -8.78 -4.22 11.93
C ASN A 84 -8.41 -3.57 13.27
N ARG A 85 -9.32 -3.59 14.22
CA ARG A 85 -9.13 -2.98 15.56
C ARG A 85 -8.24 -3.82 16.48
N TYR A 86 -7.72 -4.95 16.02
CA TYR A 86 -6.72 -5.70 16.75
C TYR A 86 -5.36 -5.04 16.52
N PHE A 87 -4.68 -4.62 17.60
CA PHE A 87 -3.33 -4.07 17.50
C PHE A 87 -2.39 -5.09 16.86
N ASN A 88 -1.80 -4.75 15.71
CA ASN A 88 -1.02 -5.65 14.86
C ASN A 88 -1.80 -6.91 14.43
N GLY A 89 -3.11 -6.75 14.18
CA GLY A 89 -3.95 -7.77 13.59
C GLY A 89 -3.62 -7.98 12.11
N HIS A 90 -4.07 -9.12 11.57
CA HIS A 90 -3.99 -9.42 10.16
C HIS A 90 -5.33 -9.98 9.67
N PRO A 91 -5.83 -9.60 8.49
CA PRO A 91 -5.31 -8.55 7.61
C PRO A 91 -5.51 -7.12 8.18
N ASP A 92 -4.84 -6.14 7.57
CA ASP A 92 -4.94 -4.70 7.92
C ASP A 92 -6.39 -4.18 7.81
N LEU A 93 -7.08 -4.52 6.72
CA LEU A 93 -8.49 -4.26 6.50
C LEU A 93 -9.29 -5.55 6.59
N ILE A 94 -10.46 -5.51 7.23
CA ILE A 94 -11.36 -6.65 7.36
C ILE A 94 -12.78 -6.30 6.90
N VAL A 95 -13.55 -7.31 6.52
CA VAL A 95 -14.96 -7.14 6.16
C VAL A 95 -15.77 -6.77 7.40
N LYS A 96 -16.52 -5.67 7.32
CA LYS A 96 -17.37 -5.13 8.39
C LYS A 96 -18.36 -6.20 8.85
N GLY A 97 -18.39 -6.45 10.16
CA GLY A 97 -19.36 -7.36 10.79
C GLY A 97 -19.02 -8.85 10.68
N VAL A 98 -17.96 -9.24 9.96
CA VAL A 98 -17.53 -10.66 9.90
C VAL A 98 -16.83 -11.09 11.19
N TYR A 99 -16.01 -10.21 11.77
CA TYR A 99 -15.33 -10.45 13.05
C TYR A 99 -15.96 -9.60 14.14
N ALA A 100 -16.11 -10.18 15.34
CA ALA A 100 -16.62 -9.47 16.51
C ALA A 100 -15.82 -8.19 16.75
N ASP A 101 -16.55 -7.09 16.99
CA ASP A 101 -15.99 -5.73 17.18
C ASP A 101 -15.07 -5.24 16.06
N ASN A 102 -15.12 -5.85 14.86
CA ASN A 102 -14.14 -5.63 13.79
C ASN A 102 -12.70 -5.82 14.30
N LYS A 103 -12.47 -6.92 15.03
CA LYS A 103 -11.18 -7.21 15.67
C LYS A 103 -10.80 -8.67 15.48
N ILE A 104 -9.65 -8.92 14.87
CA ILE A 104 -9.12 -10.28 14.74
C ILE A 104 -7.59 -10.28 14.74
N ARG A 105 -6.99 -11.21 15.50
CA ARG A 105 -5.52 -11.36 15.52
C ARG A 105 -4.98 -11.87 14.18
N ALA A 106 -5.65 -12.88 13.60
CA ALA A 106 -5.33 -13.45 12.31
C ALA A 106 -6.61 -13.97 11.65
N GLY A 107 -7.04 -13.31 10.58
CA GLY A 107 -8.22 -13.64 9.78
C GLY A 107 -7.88 -13.81 8.30
N THR A 108 -8.90 -14.13 7.51
CA THR A 108 -8.82 -14.33 6.05
C THR A 108 -9.76 -13.39 5.29
N GLU A 109 -10.79 -12.87 5.95
CA GLU A 109 -11.83 -12.04 5.37
C GLU A 109 -11.42 -10.56 5.41
N GLY A 110 -10.60 -10.17 4.45
CA GLY A 110 -10.06 -8.83 4.38
C GLY A 110 -8.87 -8.70 3.43
N VAL A 111 -8.22 -7.54 3.44
CA VAL A 111 -7.12 -7.17 2.55
C VAL A 111 -5.92 -6.69 3.37
N GLU A 112 -4.76 -7.29 3.14
CA GLU A 112 -3.49 -6.83 3.66
C GLU A 112 -2.91 -5.73 2.75
N ILE A 113 -2.54 -4.59 3.32
CA ILE A 113 -1.95 -3.46 2.60
C ILE A 113 -0.42 -3.53 2.73
N LYS A 114 0.25 -3.33 1.60
CA LYS A 114 1.70 -3.27 1.52
C LYS A 114 2.12 -2.18 0.56
N THR A 115 3.28 -1.58 0.84
CA THR A 115 3.88 -0.60 -0.05
C THR A 115 5.32 -0.99 -0.40
N THR A 116 5.79 -0.58 -1.57
CA THR A 116 7.16 -0.83 -2.00
C THR A 116 7.63 0.19 -3.02
N ARG A 117 8.94 0.42 -3.07
CA ARG A 117 9.58 1.17 -4.17
C ARG A 117 10.02 0.27 -5.33
N LYS A 118 9.93 -1.06 -5.16
CA LYS A 118 10.33 -2.04 -6.19
C LYS A 118 9.21 -2.18 -7.21
N SER A 119 9.54 -1.90 -8.47
CA SER A 119 8.59 -2.06 -9.58
C SER A 119 8.01 -3.48 -9.63
N GLY A 120 6.74 -3.55 -10.01
CA GLY A 120 6.00 -4.80 -10.07
C GLY A 120 5.71 -5.45 -8.70
N GLY A 121 5.70 -4.68 -7.62
CA GLY A 121 5.02 -5.06 -6.37
C GLY A 121 5.76 -6.08 -5.50
N ALA A 122 7.06 -6.30 -5.71
CA ALA A 122 7.82 -7.17 -4.83
C ALA A 122 8.00 -6.53 -3.44
N VAL A 123 7.50 -7.20 -2.41
CA VAL A 123 7.51 -6.73 -1.01
C VAL A 123 7.68 -7.90 -0.05
N ASP A 124 8.28 -7.63 1.11
CA ASP A 124 8.41 -8.60 2.19
C ASP A 124 7.19 -8.53 3.11
N THR A 125 6.74 -9.69 3.59
CA THR A 125 5.56 -9.85 4.46
C THR A 125 5.98 -10.43 5.81
N HIS A 126 5.14 -10.27 6.85
CA HIS A 126 5.32 -10.90 8.17
C HIS A 126 4.91 -12.38 8.17
N GLY A 127 5.39 -13.12 7.17
CA GLY A 127 5.21 -14.56 7.00
C GLY A 127 4.32 -14.93 5.81
N ALA A 128 4.53 -16.13 5.29
CA ALA A 128 3.69 -16.67 4.22
C ALA A 128 2.30 -16.98 4.78
N ARG A 129 1.26 -16.46 4.13
CA ARG A 129 -0.14 -16.61 4.52
C ARG A 129 -1.02 -16.65 3.28
N ASP A 130 -2.15 -17.34 3.42
CA ASP A 130 -3.26 -17.23 2.49
C ASP A 130 -3.99 -15.90 2.77
N GLN A 131 -3.98 -14.98 1.80
CA GLN A 131 -4.45 -13.61 2.01
C GLN A 131 -4.79 -12.92 0.69
N TRP A 132 -5.68 -11.94 0.74
CA TRP A 132 -5.74 -10.91 -0.29
C TRP A 132 -4.67 -9.87 -0.01
N MET A 133 -3.73 -9.72 -0.93
CA MET A 133 -2.63 -8.77 -0.79
C MET A 133 -2.81 -7.62 -1.76
N CYS A 134 -2.84 -6.40 -1.24
CA CYS A 134 -2.84 -5.16 -2.01
C CYS A 134 -1.48 -4.47 -1.90
N VAL A 135 -0.77 -4.34 -3.02
CA VAL A 135 0.55 -3.71 -3.06
C VAL A 135 0.49 -2.40 -3.84
N PHE A 136 0.82 -1.30 -3.17
CA PHE A 136 1.02 0.01 -3.80
C PHE A 136 2.50 0.24 -4.06
N VAL A 137 2.87 0.38 -5.33
CA VAL A 137 4.22 0.74 -5.74
C VAL A 137 4.32 2.25 -5.85
N TYR A 138 5.33 2.84 -5.22
CA TYR A 138 5.53 4.28 -5.20
C TYR A 138 6.98 4.67 -5.51
N LYS A 139 7.15 5.89 -5.99
CA LYS A 139 8.44 6.56 -6.17
C LYS A 139 8.44 7.84 -5.36
N VAL A 140 9.61 8.19 -4.84
CA VAL A 140 9.86 9.57 -4.42
C VAL A 140 11.17 10.03 -5.05
N ASP A 141 11.16 11.27 -5.55
CA ASP A 141 12.31 11.89 -6.18
C ASP A 141 13.15 12.55 -5.09
N ASN A 142 14.26 11.90 -4.73
CA ASN A 142 15.24 12.42 -3.76
C ASN A 142 16.55 12.85 -4.46
N VAL A 143 16.58 12.94 -5.79
CA VAL A 143 17.81 13.12 -6.56
C VAL A 143 17.83 14.39 -7.40
N THR A 144 16.67 14.91 -7.80
CA THR A 144 16.60 16.14 -8.60
C THR A 144 17.12 17.34 -7.80
N GLU A 145 17.95 18.16 -8.46
CA GLU A 145 18.48 19.41 -7.92
C GLU A 145 18.15 20.62 -8.80
N PRO A 146 17.96 21.82 -8.21
CA PRO A 146 17.88 22.09 -6.77
C PRO A 146 16.67 21.39 -6.13
N ALA A 147 16.76 21.01 -4.85
CA ALA A 147 15.72 20.25 -4.12
C ALA A 147 14.27 20.77 -4.31
N ARG A 148 14.10 22.09 -4.49
CA ARG A 148 12.80 22.73 -4.81
C ARG A 148 12.15 22.28 -6.13
N ASN A 149 12.90 21.60 -7.00
CA ASN A 149 12.46 21.08 -8.30
C ASN A 149 12.12 19.58 -8.25
N ARG A 150 12.32 18.92 -7.10
CA ARG A 150 11.99 17.50 -6.95
C ARG A 150 10.50 17.26 -7.20
N GLN A 151 10.21 16.17 -7.90
CA GLN A 151 8.83 15.76 -8.16
C GLN A 151 8.17 15.24 -6.87
N PRO A 152 6.85 15.41 -6.71
CA PRO A 152 6.12 14.86 -5.58
C PRO A 152 6.16 13.33 -5.59
N MET A 153 6.01 12.72 -4.41
CA MET A 153 5.80 11.27 -4.27
C MET A 153 4.64 10.82 -5.18
N THR A 154 4.87 9.72 -5.91
CA THR A 154 3.96 9.24 -6.94
C THR A 154 3.76 7.73 -6.82
N PHE A 155 2.52 7.28 -6.71
CA PHE A 155 2.14 5.90 -6.95
C PHE A 155 2.24 5.58 -8.43
N THR A 156 2.94 4.51 -8.77
CA THR A 156 3.16 4.09 -10.16
C THR A 156 2.37 2.84 -10.52
N GLU A 157 2.13 1.95 -9.55
CA GLU A 157 1.46 0.68 -9.79
C GLU A 157 0.64 0.30 -8.56
N VAL A 158 -0.52 -0.32 -8.75
CA VAL A 158 -1.31 -0.95 -7.67
C VAL A 158 -1.72 -2.34 -8.12
N TYR A 159 -1.53 -3.32 -7.24
CA TYR A 159 -1.88 -4.72 -7.46
C TYR A 159 -2.77 -5.21 -6.34
N LEU A 160 -3.81 -5.97 -6.65
CA LEU A 160 -4.64 -6.64 -5.65
C LEU A 160 -4.91 -8.06 -6.10
N GLY A 161 -4.46 -9.05 -5.34
CA GLY A 161 -4.70 -10.45 -5.69
C GLY A 161 -4.65 -11.36 -4.49
N GLN A 162 -5.35 -12.49 -4.59
CA GLN A 162 -5.29 -13.54 -3.59
C GLN A 162 -4.02 -14.37 -3.77
N VAL A 163 -3.19 -14.42 -2.73
CA VAL A 163 -1.98 -15.25 -2.69
C VAL A 163 -2.13 -16.30 -1.61
N SER A 164 -1.41 -17.40 -1.77
CA SER A 164 -1.38 -18.52 -0.82
C SER A 164 0.03 -18.75 -0.30
N ILE A 165 0.18 -19.52 0.78
CA ILE A 165 1.48 -19.92 1.33
C ILE A 165 2.40 -20.53 0.24
N LYS A 166 1.81 -21.22 -0.75
CA LYS A 166 2.55 -21.84 -1.85
C LYS A 166 3.21 -20.82 -2.78
N ASP A 167 2.70 -19.58 -2.81
CA ASP A 167 3.18 -18.49 -3.67
C ASP A 167 4.44 -17.80 -3.10
N PHE A 168 4.90 -18.20 -1.91
CA PHE A 168 6.06 -17.63 -1.22
C PHE A 168 7.32 -18.48 -1.37
N ARG A 169 8.48 -17.82 -1.32
CA ARG A 169 9.79 -18.50 -1.32
C ARG A 169 9.91 -19.38 -0.08
N LYS A 170 10.29 -20.65 -0.28
CA LYS A 170 10.70 -21.54 0.81
C LYS A 170 12.18 -21.27 1.11
N ASN A 171 12.45 -20.53 2.18
CA ASN A 171 13.81 -20.37 2.69
C ASN A 171 14.05 -21.38 3.82
N PRO A 172 15.02 -22.30 3.71
CA PRO A 172 15.46 -23.11 4.85
C PRO A 172 16.30 -22.23 5.79
N ARG A 173 15.70 -21.64 6.83
CA ARG A 173 16.45 -20.86 7.86
C ARG A 173 15.85 -21.04 9.27
N GLY A 174 16.74 -20.99 10.27
CA GLY A 174 16.50 -21.31 11.68
C GLY A 174 15.70 -20.30 12.50
N GLU A 175 15.56 -20.59 13.81
CA GLU A 175 14.48 -20.13 14.70
C GLU A 175 14.48 -18.64 15.11
N LEU A 176 15.53 -17.87 14.84
CA LEU A 176 15.70 -16.53 15.42
C LEU A 176 15.29 -15.41 14.44
N GLY A 177 14.03 -14.99 14.53
CA GLY A 177 13.51 -13.75 13.92
C GLY A 177 12.02 -13.81 13.53
N THR A 178 11.39 -12.64 13.36
CA THR A 178 10.09 -12.55 12.67
C THR A 178 10.25 -13.15 11.28
N ARG A 179 9.52 -14.23 11.00
CA ARG A 179 9.56 -14.94 9.71
C ARG A 179 9.13 -13.97 8.60
N THR A 180 10.06 -13.39 7.87
CA THR A 180 9.74 -12.61 6.68
C THR A 180 9.57 -13.53 5.47
N ALA A 181 8.58 -13.25 4.64
CA ALA A 181 8.33 -14.03 3.43
C ALA A 181 8.11 -13.11 2.22
N THR A 182 8.74 -13.46 1.10
CA THR A 182 8.59 -12.76 -0.18
C THR A 182 7.95 -13.71 -1.17
N LEU A 183 7.05 -13.21 -2.02
CA LEU A 183 6.53 -14.00 -3.13
C LEU A 183 7.68 -14.49 -4.04
N HIS A 184 7.55 -15.71 -4.55
CA HIS A 184 8.40 -16.18 -5.64
C HIS A 184 7.92 -15.63 -6.99
N ARG A 185 8.65 -15.91 -8.07
CA ARG A 185 8.36 -15.38 -9.41
C ARG A 185 6.91 -15.59 -9.84
N GLN A 186 6.42 -16.84 -9.77
CA GLN A 186 5.03 -17.15 -10.14
C GLN A 186 3.98 -16.50 -9.21
N GLY A 187 4.28 -16.32 -7.92
CA GLY A 187 3.40 -15.62 -6.98
C GLY A 187 3.28 -14.13 -7.32
N ILE A 188 4.40 -13.51 -7.71
CA ILE A 188 4.41 -12.14 -8.23
C ILE A 188 3.64 -12.04 -9.55
N GLU A 189 3.80 -13.01 -10.46
CA GLU A 189 3.02 -13.05 -11.72
C GLU A 189 1.52 -13.17 -11.43
N LYS A 190 1.12 -14.03 -10.49
CA LYS A 190 -0.26 -14.19 -10.01
C LYS A 190 -0.81 -12.88 -9.43
N LEU A 191 -0.05 -12.20 -8.58
CA LEU A 191 -0.43 -10.89 -8.03
C LEU A 191 -0.61 -9.84 -9.15
N ARG A 192 0.30 -9.80 -10.12
CA ARG A 192 0.29 -8.84 -11.24
C ARG A 192 -0.81 -9.10 -12.26
N ALA A 193 -1.38 -10.31 -12.29
CA ALA A 193 -2.46 -10.66 -13.20
C ALA A 193 -3.70 -9.78 -12.96
N ASN A 194 -3.92 -9.33 -11.72
CA ASN A 194 -5.00 -8.42 -11.36
C ASN A 194 -4.45 -7.05 -10.91
N TRP A 195 -3.91 -6.31 -11.88
CA TRP A 195 -3.45 -4.94 -11.65
C TRP A 195 -4.64 -3.98 -11.59
N ILE A 196 -4.58 -3.03 -10.66
CA ILE A 196 -5.64 -2.05 -10.39
C ILE A 196 -5.32 -0.72 -11.07
N TYR A 197 -4.07 -0.26 -10.95
CA TYR A 197 -3.60 1.02 -11.47
C TYR A 197 -2.18 0.89 -12.01
N ARG A 198 -1.86 1.52 -13.14
CA ARG A 198 -0.51 1.60 -13.72
C ARG A 198 -0.30 2.92 -14.46
N LEU A 199 0.62 3.76 -13.97
CA LEU A 199 0.96 5.06 -14.55
C LEU A 199 1.85 4.94 -15.80
#